data_AF-A0AAV7FPI4-F1
#
_entry.id   AF-A0AAV7FPI4-F1
#
_cell.length_a   1.000
_cell.length_b   1.000
_cell.length_c   1.000
_cell.angle_alpha   90.00
_cell.angle_beta   90.00
_cell.angle_gamma   90.00
#
_symmetry.space_group_name_H-M   'P 1'
#
loop_
_entity.id
_entity.type
_entity.pdbx_description
1 polymer ?
#
loop_
_entity_poly.entity_id
_entity_poly.type
_entity_poly.pdbx_seq_one_letter_code
_entity_poly.pdbx_strand_id
1 'polypeptide(L)'
;MQLRVHVKKMIKRAVFARELGVPIIMHDYLTGGFTANTSLAHYCRDNGLLLHIHRAMHAVLYRQKNHGMHFRVLAKALRMSGGDHIHAGTVVGKLEGEREMTLGFVDLLRDDFLEKDRSRDWVSMPGVLPVASGGIHVWHMPALTERFGDDSVLQFGGGTLGHPWGNAPGAVANRVALEACVQARNEGRDLAREGNDILREASKWSPELADACEVWKEITFDFDPLEHRCGLSKSMDSLDALGHTSGSEEPILNDAEKKIPSWDSYSFSNMNYLNSLFDSRNIWSFISDHTFLVLNSNGDTYSVYFSIENPLFDISNAMLVLF
;
A
#
# COMPACT_ATOMS: atom_id res chain seq x y z
N MET A 1 -2.28 17.96 6.65
CA MET A 1 -1.76 17.83 8.04
C MET A 1 -1.47 16.36 8.36
N GLN A 2 -0.37 16.02 9.03
CA GLN A 2 -0.02 14.62 9.37
C GLN A 2 -0.44 14.20 10.79
N LEU A 3 -1.06 13.01 10.91
CA LEU A 3 -1.78 12.57 12.12
C LEU A 3 -1.15 11.38 12.86
N ARG A 4 0.17 11.25 12.86
CA ARG A 4 0.93 10.19 13.58
C ARG A 4 0.95 10.36 15.10
N VAL A 5 -0.10 9.95 15.81
CA VAL A 5 -0.21 10.04 17.29
C VAL A 5 -1.25 9.06 17.82
N HIS A 6 -1.25 8.83 19.13
CA HIS A 6 -2.33 8.11 19.82
C HIS A 6 -3.73 8.63 19.43
N VAL A 7 -4.71 7.74 19.30
CA VAL A 7 -6.04 7.96 18.70
C VAL A 7 -6.72 9.26 19.14
N LYS A 8 -6.78 9.56 20.44
CA LYS A 8 -7.38 10.81 20.95
C LYS A 8 -6.74 12.06 20.35
N LYS A 9 -5.41 12.08 20.22
CA LYS A 9 -4.66 13.20 19.65
C LYS A 9 -4.75 13.21 18.12
N MET A 10 -4.93 12.06 17.48
CA MET A 10 -5.16 11.93 16.04
C MET A 10 -6.47 12.63 15.66
N ILE A 11 -7.57 12.30 16.36
CA ILE A 11 -8.88 12.93 16.13
C ILE A 11 -8.85 14.43 16.46
N LYS A 12 -8.21 14.84 17.56
CA LYS A 12 -8.07 16.27 17.89
C LYS A 12 -7.41 17.07 16.76
N ARG A 13 -6.38 16.50 16.12
CA ARG A 13 -5.71 17.12 14.98
C ARG A 13 -6.57 17.11 13.72
N ALA A 14 -7.35 16.05 13.48
CA ALA A 14 -8.29 15.98 12.36
C ALA A 14 -9.41 17.03 12.48
N VAL A 15 -9.96 17.21 13.70
CA VAL A 15 -10.93 18.27 14.02
C VAL A 15 -10.32 19.64 13.73
N PHE A 16 -9.10 19.89 14.19
CA PHE A 16 -8.43 21.17 13.93
C PHE A 16 -8.20 21.40 12.43
N ALA A 17 -7.81 20.38 11.67
CA ALA A 17 -7.68 20.48 10.21
C ALA A 17 -9.02 20.83 9.54
N ARG A 18 -10.12 20.18 9.97
CA ARG A 18 -11.47 20.52 9.52
C ARG A 18 -11.84 21.96 9.83
N GLU A 19 -11.58 22.43 11.05
CA GLU A 19 -11.86 23.82 11.48
C GLU A 19 -11.09 24.85 10.64
N LEU A 20 -9.87 24.52 10.22
CA LEU A 20 -9.10 25.34 9.29
C LEU A 20 -9.62 25.28 7.84
N GLY A 21 -10.57 24.40 7.52
CA GLY A 21 -11.12 24.23 6.18
C GLY A 21 -10.13 23.65 5.17
N VAL A 22 -9.09 22.92 5.61
CA VAL A 22 -8.18 22.26 4.66
C VAL A 22 -8.87 21.06 4.00
N PRO A 23 -8.60 20.77 2.72
CA PRO A 23 -9.33 19.72 1.99
C PRO A 23 -8.81 18.31 2.26
N ILE A 24 -7.59 18.18 2.78
CA ILE A 24 -6.88 16.89 2.86
C ILE A 24 -5.99 16.78 4.10
N ILE A 25 -5.97 15.59 4.69
CA ILE A 25 -5.08 15.18 5.77
C ILE A 25 -4.35 13.89 5.39
N MET A 26 -3.32 13.53 6.16
CA MET A 26 -2.55 12.32 5.92
C MET A 26 -2.31 11.47 7.17
N HIS A 27 -2.24 10.15 6.97
CA HIS A 27 -2.04 9.17 8.03
C HIS A 27 -1.06 8.06 7.60
N ASP A 28 -0.27 7.58 8.55
CA ASP A 28 0.66 6.47 8.34
C ASP A 28 -0.02 5.19 8.85
N TYR A 29 -0.73 4.47 7.99
CA TYR A 29 -1.71 3.46 8.44
C TYR A 29 -1.10 2.23 9.11
N LEU A 30 0.10 1.79 8.72
CA LEU A 30 0.75 0.63 9.34
C LEU A 30 1.32 0.95 10.71
N THR A 31 1.98 2.10 10.85
CA THR A 31 2.59 2.51 12.11
C THR A 31 1.56 3.08 13.09
N GLY A 32 0.49 3.70 12.59
CA GLY A 32 -0.67 4.11 13.38
C GLY A 32 -1.62 2.95 13.70
N GLY A 33 -1.58 1.88 12.90
CA GLY A 33 -2.42 0.69 13.03
C GLY A 33 -3.75 0.80 12.28
N PHE A 34 -4.27 -0.34 11.82
CA PHE A 34 -5.52 -0.43 11.07
C PHE A 34 -6.74 0.08 11.86
N THR A 35 -6.81 -0.18 13.17
CA THR A 35 -7.92 0.30 14.00
C THR A 35 -8.01 1.83 14.03
N ALA A 36 -6.86 2.50 14.14
CA ALA A 36 -6.80 3.96 14.08
C ALA A 36 -7.13 4.47 12.68
N ASN A 37 -6.63 3.80 11.63
CA ASN A 37 -6.89 4.16 10.25
C ASN A 37 -8.38 4.09 9.89
N THR A 38 -9.06 2.98 10.19
CA THR A 38 -10.49 2.82 9.91
C THR A 38 -11.33 3.85 10.67
N SER A 39 -10.99 4.13 11.94
CA SER A 39 -11.64 5.19 12.71
C SER A 39 -11.48 6.57 12.06
N LEU A 40 -10.27 6.86 11.55
CA LEU A 40 -9.99 8.10 10.85
C LEU A 40 -10.69 8.20 9.49
N ALA A 41 -10.77 7.08 8.75
CA ALA A 41 -11.46 7.04 7.46
C ALA A 41 -12.97 7.34 7.61
N HIS A 42 -13.62 6.77 8.62
CA HIS A 42 -15.01 7.11 8.95
C HIS A 42 -15.16 8.60 9.31
N TYR A 43 -14.26 9.12 10.16
CA TYR A 43 -14.26 10.54 10.48
C TYR A 43 -14.10 11.42 9.23
N CYS A 44 -13.18 11.08 8.33
CA CYS A 44 -12.96 11.79 7.08
C CYS A 44 -14.21 11.82 6.20
N ARG A 45 -14.89 10.67 6.06
CA ARG A 45 -16.15 10.55 5.31
C ARG A 45 -17.22 11.49 5.86
N ASP A 46 -17.44 11.48 7.17
CA ASP A 46 -18.48 12.27 7.83
C ASP A 46 -18.20 13.78 7.83
N ASN A 47 -16.93 14.17 7.63
CA ASN A 47 -16.48 15.55 7.74
C ASN A 47 -15.98 16.14 6.42
N GLY A 48 -16.09 15.41 5.30
CA GLY A 48 -15.69 15.89 3.98
C GLY A 48 -14.19 16.15 3.83
N LEU A 49 -13.34 15.36 4.49
CA LEU A 49 -11.89 15.44 4.37
C LEU A 49 -11.35 14.32 3.49
N LEU A 50 -10.46 14.65 2.56
CA LEU A 50 -9.66 13.64 1.86
C LEU A 50 -8.60 13.04 2.80
N LEU A 51 -8.32 11.76 2.64
CA LEU A 51 -7.38 10.98 3.44
C LEU A 51 -6.24 10.40 2.60
N HIS A 52 -5.07 11.04 2.66
CA HIS A 52 -3.84 10.55 2.04
C HIS A 52 -3.13 9.53 2.94
N ILE A 53 -2.84 8.34 2.42
CA ILE A 53 -2.21 7.27 3.18
C ILE A 53 -0.74 7.12 2.83
N HIS A 54 0.11 7.33 3.83
CA HIS A 54 1.52 7.00 3.76
C HIS A 54 1.76 5.57 4.25
N ARG A 55 2.60 4.81 3.54
CA ARG A 55 2.86 3.38 3.81
C ARG A 55 4.12 3.14 4.64
N ALA A 56 4.47 4.04 5.57
CA ALA A 56 5.63 3.87 6.45
C ALA A 56 5.65 2.45 7.06
N MET A 57 6.84 1.86 7.23
CA MET A 57 7.06 0.47 7.69
C MET A 57 6.73 -0.63 6.67
N HIS A 58 6.09 -0.35 5.53
CA HIS A 58 5.70 -1.41 4.58
C HIS A 58 6.87 -2.30 4.14
N ALA A 59 8.04 -1.76 3.76
CA ALA A 59 9.18 -2.54 3.27
C ALA A 59 9.75 -3.53 4.29
N VAL A 60 9.47 -3.36 5.59
CA VAL A 60 9.79 -4.37 6.61
C VAL A 60 8.98 -5.66 6.38
N LEU A 61 7.77 -5.53 5.83
CA LEU A 61 6.82 -6.63 5.66
C LEU A 61 6.86 -7.28 4.28
N TYR A 62 7.17 -6.56 3.19
CA TYR A 62 7.00 -7.11 1.82
C TYR A 62 8.26 -7.18 0.98
N ARG A 63 9.40 -6.66 1.45
CA ARG A 63 10.60 -6.54 0.61
C ARG A 63 11.21 -7.88 0.20
N GLN A 64 11.21 -8.86 1.10
CA GLN A 64 11.78 -10.18 0.82
C GLN A 64 10.76 -11.09 0.16
N LYS A 65 11.10 -11.71 -0.98
CA LYS A 65 10.20 -12.61 -1.71
C LYS A 65 9.92 -13.92 -0.96
N ASN A 66 10.82 -14.35 -0.07
CA ASN A 66 10.73 -15.62 0.65
C ASN A 66 10.03 -15.54 2.01
N HIS A 67 9.81 -14.34 2.56
CA HIS A 67 9.16 -14.17 3.86
C HIS A 67 8.48 -12.82 3.98
N GLY A 68 7.26 -12.82 4.51
CA GLY A 68 6.47 -11.62 4.77
C GLY A 68 5.14 -11.61 4.03
N MET A 69 4.60 -10.42 3.78
CA MET A 69 3.32 -10.19 3.16
C MET A 69 3.47 -9.24 1.97
N HIS A 70 3.22 -9.75 0.76
CA HIS A 70 3.33 -8.95 -0.47
C HIS A 70 2.47 -7.67 -0.43
N PHE A 71 2.97 -6.55 -0.95
CA PHE A 71 2.29 -5.24 -0.87
C PHE A 71 0.87 -5.24 -1.45
N ARG A 72 0.59 -6.04 -2.50
CA ARG A 72 -0.78 -6.25 -3.01
C ARG A 72 -1.81 -6.59 -1.93
N VAL A 73 -1.43 -7.36 -0.90
CA VAL A 73 -2.33 -7.73 0.21
C VAL A 73 -2.59 -6.50 1.09
N LEU A 74 -1.53 -5.76 1.41
CA LEU A 74 -1.59 -4.50 2.14
C LEU A 74 -2.42 -3.43 1.42
N ALA A 75 -2.34 -3.37 0.08
CA ALA A 75 -3.13 -2.48 -0.75
C ALA A 75 -4.63 -2.80 -0.67
N LYS A 76 -5.02 -4.08 -0.72
CA LYS A 76 -6.42 -4.50 -0.50
C LYS A 76 -6.90 -4.13 0.89
N ALA A 77 -6.11 -4.48 1.91
CA ALA A 77 -6.44 -4.19 3.30
C ALA A 77 -6.64 -2.68 3.53
N LEU A 78 -5.84 -1.84 2.88
CA LEU A 78 -6.03 -0.38 2.95
C LEU A 78 -7.29 0.07 2.21
N ARG A 79 -7.53 -0.39 0.97
CA ARG A 79 -8.76 -0.03 0.23
C ARG A 79 -10.03 -0.34 1.04
N MET A 80 -10.04 -1.46 1.76
CA MET A 80 -11.14 -1.82 2.67
C MET A 80 -11.16 -0.99 3.97
N SER A 81 -10.00 -0.69 4.58
CA SER A 81 -9.92 0.12 5.80
C SER A 81 -10.29 1.59 5.55
N GLY A 82 -10.05 2.08 4.34
CA GLY A 82 -10.35 3.43 3.89
C GLY A 82 -9.11 4.31 3.75
N GLY A 83 -9.02 4.98 2.60
CA GLY A 83 -8.01 5.95 2.22
C GLY A 83 -8.25 6.38 0.79
N ASP A 84 -8.14 7.67 0.49
CA ASP A 84 -8.39 8.19 -0.87
C ASP A 84 -7.14 8.09 -1.73
N HIS A 85 -5.95 8.24 -1.13
CA HIS A 85 -4.66 8.06 -1.80
C HIS A 85 -3.80 7.01 -1.07
N ILE A 86 -2.94 6.29 -1.79
CA ILE A 86 -1.87 5.49 -1.18
C ILE A 86 -0.59 5.50 -2.02
N HIS A 87 0.57 5.58 -1.37
CA HIS A 87 1.85 5.41 -2.05
C HIS A 87 1.96 4.04 -2.73
N ALA A 88 2.17 4.03 -4.04
CA ALA A 88 2.25 2.83 -4.87
C ALA A 88 3.71 2.50 -5.26
N GLY A 89 4.61 3.48 -5.24
CA GLY A 89 5.99 3.33 -5.72
C GLY A 89 6.15 4.06 -7.05
N THR A 90 7.37 4.07 -7.59
CA THR A 90 7.71 4.88 -8.77
C THR A 90 8.25 4.06 -9.93
N VAL A 91 8.70 2.82 -9.68
CA VAL A 91 9.42 1.93 -10.62
C VAL A 91 10.79 2.46 -11.07
N VAL A 92 10.93 3.77 -11.32
CA VAL A 92 12.16 4.44 -11.77
C VAL A 92 12.86 5.27 -10.69
N GLY A 93 12.23 5.45 -9.53
CA GLY A 93 12.80 6.27 -8.48
C GLY A 93 13.68 5.48 -7.51
N LYS A 94 14.14 6.16 -6.46
CA LYS A 94 15.13 5.62 -5.49
C LYS A 94 14.70 4.37 -4.70
N LEU A 95 13.41 4.05 -4.67
CA LEU A 95 12.85 2.97 -3.86
C LEU A 95 12.47 1.80 -4.77
N GLU A 96 12.76 0.58 -4.30
CA GLU A 96 12.48 -0.66 -5.03
C GLU A 96 11.00 -0.76 -5.45
N GLY A 97 10.79 -1.10 -6.71
CA GLY A 97 9.47 -1.36 -7.29
C GLY A 97 9.60 -1.95 -8.69
N GLU A 98 9.40 -3.27 -8.80
CA GLU A 98 9.37 -3.93 -10.11
C GLU A 98 8.10 -3.53 -10.88
N ARG A 99 8.22 -3.39 -12.20
CA ARG A 99 7.18 -2.79 -13.06
C ARG A 99 5.89 -3.61 -13.03
N GLU A 100 5.94 -4.90 -13.32
CA GLU A 100 4.76 -5.77 -13.42
C GLU A 100 4.03 -5.89 -12.08
N MET A 101 4.78 -6.09 -11.00
CA MET A 101 4.24 -6.11 -9.64
C MET A 101 3.55 -4.79 -9.30
N THR A 102 4.17 -3.66 -9.67
CA THR A 102 3.62 -2.32 -9.38
C THR A 102 2.32 -2.08 -10.11
N LEU A 103 2.28 -2.33 -11.42
CA LEU A 103 1.06 -2.16 -12.21
C LEU A 103 -0.06 -3.08 -11.71
N GLY A 104 0.26 -4.33 -11.36
CA GLY A 104 -0.74 -5.27 -10.85
C GLY A 104 -1.42 -4.85 -9.54
N PHE A 105 -0.72 -4.17 -8.62
CA PHE A 105 -1.39 -3.63 -7.42
C PHE A 105 -1.97 -2.22 -7.61
N VAL A 106 -1.58 -1.50 -8.66
CA VAL A 106 -2.22 -0.22 -9.06
C VAL A 106 -3.61 -0.49 -9.62
N ASP A 107 -3.78 -1.48 -10.50
CA ASP A 107 -5.08 -1.90 -11.04
C ASP A 107 -6.01 -2.33 -9.89
N LEU A 108 -5.48 -3.11 -8.95
CA LEU A 108 -6.19 -3.52 -7.74
C LEU A 108 -6.66 -2.38 -6.84
N LEU A 109 -5.95 -1.25 -6.83
CA LEU A 109 -6.35 -0.07 -6.08
C LEU A 109 -7.44 0.73 -6.79
N ARG A 110 -7.46 0.75 -8.13
CA ARG A 110 -8.34 1.62 -8.92
C ARG A 110 -9.59 0.92 -9.45
N ASP A 111 -9.41 -0.26 -10.02
CA ASP A 111 -10.43 -0.90 -10.85
C ASP A 111 -11.50 -1.57 -9.99
N ASP A 112 -12.71 -1.71 -10.54
CA ASP A 112 -13.81 -2.44 -9.89
C ASP A 112 -13.66 -3.95 -10.10
N PHE A 113 -13.14 -4.36 -11.26
CA PHE A 113 -12.99 -5.76 -11.66
C PHE A 113 -11.60 -6.04 -12.25
N LEU A 114 -10.99 -7.17 -11.87
CA LEU A 114 -9.67 -7.61 -12.35
C LEU A 114 -9.77 -8.93 -13.12
N GLU A 115 -9.50 -8.92 -14.43
CA GLU A 115 -9.69 -10.08 -15.32
C GLU A 115 -8.88 -11.33 -14.92
N LYS A 116 -7.65 -11.14 -14.44
CA LYS A 116 -6.74 -12.24 -14.06
C LYS A 116 -7.09 -12.90 -12.72
N ASP A 117 -8.01 -12.34 -11.93
CA ASP A 117 -8.39 -12.81 -10.58
C ASP A 117 -9.92 -12.75 -10.44
N ARG A 118 -10.61 -13.55 -11.27
CA ARG A 118 -12.08 -13.53 -11.51
C ARG A 118 -12.99 -13.67 -10.28
N SER A 119 -12.45 -14.00 -9.11
CA SER A 119 -13.20 -14.12 -7.86
C SER A 119 -13.26 -12.84 -7.02
N ARG A 120 -12.71 -11.72 -7.52
CA ARG A 120 -12.48 -10.51 -6.72
C ARG A 120 -13.06 -9.25 -7.38
N ASP A 121 -14.38 -9.17 -7.33
CA ASP A 121 -15.14 -7.96 -7.64
C ASP A 121 -15.12 -7.03 -6.43
N TRP A 122 -14.86 -5.74 -6.63
CA TRP A 122 -14.94 -4.71 -5.60
C TRP A 122 -16.36 -4.21 -5.36
N VAL A 123 -17.33 -4.66 -6.18
CA VAL A 123 -18.77 -4.39 -6.03
C VAL A 123 -19.02 -2.91 -5.73
N SER A 124 -18.45 -2.05 -6.58
CA SER A 124 -18.57 -0.59 -6.51
C SER A 124 -17.89 0.07 -5.32
N MET A 125 -17.00 -0.62 -4.59
CA MET A 125 -16.13 0.04 -3.61
C MET A 125 -15.25 1.06 -4.35
N PRO A 126 -15.20 2.33 -3.91
CA PRO A 126 -14.39 3.35 -4.58
C PRO A 126 -12.92 2.94 -4.74
N GLY A 127 -12.32 3.35 -5.85
CA GLY A 127 -10.89 3.22 -6.08
C GLY A 127 -10.06 4.13 -5.17
N VAL A 128 -8.78 3.83 -5.05
CA VAL A 128 -7.78 4.61 -4.32
C VAL A 128 -6.75 5.14 -5.31
N LEU A 129 -6.47 6.45 -5.27
CA LEU A 129 -5.48 7.05 -6.16
C LEU A 129 -4.06 6.60 -5.80
N PRO A 130 -3.33 5.96 -6.73
CA PRO A 130 -1.93 5.61 -6.52
C PRO A 130 -1.05 6.85 -6.51
N VAL A 131 -0.15 6.92 -5.53
CA VAL A 131 0.83 8.01 -5.39
C VAL A 131 2.21 7.50 -5.75
N ALA A 132 2.80 8.05 -6.81
CA ALA A 132 4.19 7.82 -7.17
C ALA A 132 5.07 8.88 -6.50
N SER A 133 5.95 8.45 -5.60
CA SER A 133 6.78 9.33 -4.79
C SER A 133 8.11 8.68 -4.42
N GLY A 134 9.18 9.47 -4.46
CA GLY A 134 10.52 9.09 -4.00
C GLY A 134 11.55 9.02 -5.11
N GLY A 135 12.50 9.97 -5.09
CA GLY A 135 13.65 9.99 -6.02
C GLY A 135 13.26 10.20 -7.49
N ILE A 136 12.20 10.94 -7.77
CA ILE A 136 11.75 11.27 -9.13
C ILE A 136 11.97 12.76 -9.43
N HIS A 137 12.14 13.08 -10.71
CA HIS A 137 12.42 14.41 -11.28
C HIS A 137 11.89 14.48 -12.73
N VAL A 138 12.03 15.63 -13.40
CA VAL A 138 11.40 15.92 -14.71
C VAL A 138 11.64 14.85 -15.79
N TRP A 139 12.85 14.29 -15.90
CA TRP A 139 13.15 13.20 -16.85
C TRP A 139 12.34 11.91 -16.64
N HIS A 140 11.79 11.70 -15.44
CA HIS A 140 10.93 10.56 -15.16
C HIS A 140 9.47 10.79 -15.59
N MET A 141 9.08 12.03 -15.93
CA MET A 141 7.68 12.39 -16.21
C MET A 141 7.04 11.54 -17.32
N PRO A 142 7.67 11.33 -18.50
CA PRO A 142 7.06 10.53 -19.57
C PRO A 142 6.76 9.10 -19.12
N ALA A 143 7.72 8.45 -18.44
CA ALA A 143 7.56 7.09 -17.92
C ALA A 143 6.51 6.99 -16.81
N LEU A 144 6.40 8.02 -15.95
CA LEU A 144 5.38 8.05 -14.91
C LEU A 144 3.98 8.24 -15.51
N THR A 145 3.82 9.16 -16.47
CA THR A 145 2.55 9.38 -17.21
C THR A 145 2.12 8.14 -18.00
N GLU A 146 3.07 7.43 -18.63
CA GLU A 146 2.81 6.17 -19.34
C GLU A 146 2.32 5.06 -18.42
N ARG A 147 2.96 4.90 -17.24
CA ARG A 147 2.70 3.76 -16.35
C ARG A 147 1.50 3.96 -15.44
N PHE A 148 1.36 5.14 -14.84
CA PHE A 148 0.32 5.40 -13.86
C PHE A 148 -0.93 6.02 -14.47
N GLY A 149 -0.83 6.66 -15.65
CA GLY A 149 -1.97 7.33 -16.26
C GLY A 149 -2.49 8.53 -15.46
N ASP A 150 -3.67 9.03 -15.83
CA ASP A 150 -4.22 10.29 -15.32
C ASP A 150 -4.68 10.21 -13.86
N ASP A 151 -5.24 9.07 -13.46
CA ASP A 151 -5.70 8.81 -12.09
C ASP A 151 -4.51 8.42 -11.21
N SER A 152 -3.62 9.37 -10.97
CA SER A 152 -2.44 9.22 -10.11
C SER A 152 -1.97 10.55 -9.52
N VAL A 153 -1.17 10.48 -8.46
CA VAL A 153 -0.49 11.65 -7.89
C VAL A 153 1.02 11.45 -8.01
N LEU A 154 1.70 12.37 -8.71
CA LEU A 154 3.16 12.36 -8.84
C LEU A 154 3.79 13.37 -7.87
N GLN A 155 4.60 12.91 -6.92
CA GLN A 155 5.18 13.75 -5.88
C GLN A 155 6.68 13.98 -6.06
N PHE A 156 7.04 15.23 -6.32
CA PHE A 156 8.42 15.69 -6.51
C PHE A 156 8.88 16.48 -5.29
N GLY A 157 9.42 15.79 -4.28
CA GLY A 157 10.03 16.44 -3.11
C GLY A 157 11.35 17.10 -3.46
N GLY A 158 12.43 16.32 -3.47
CA GLY A 158 13.76 16.78 -3.92
C GLY A 158 13.76 17.32 -5.35
N GLY A 159 12.94 16.73 -6.25
CA GLY A 159 12.73 17.21 -7.62
C GLY A 159 11.99 18.55 -7.75
N THR A 160 11.56 19.18 -6.65
CA THR A 160 11.05 20.56 -6.62
C THR A 160 11.97 21.45 -5.81
N LEU A 161 12.25 21.08 -4.55
CA LEU A 161 13.04 21.91 -3.63
C LEU A 161 14.52 21.98 -4.03
N GLY A 162 15.02 21.01 -4.79
CA GLY A 162 16.39 20.99 -5.31
C GLY A 162 16.58 21.79 -6.60
N HIS A 163 15.55 22.47 -7.09
CA HIS A 163 15.68 23.32 -8.28
C HIS A 163 16.61 24.52 -8.00
N PRO A 164 17.54 24.88 -8.90
CA PRO A 164 18.56 25.90 -8.64
C PRO A 164 17.97 27.29 -8.34
N TRP A 165 16.76 27.57 -8.83
CA TRP A 165 16.06 28.85 -8.61
C TRP A 165 15.01 28.80 -7.48
N GLY A 166 14.99 27.72 -6.69
CA GLY A 166 14.07 27.55 -5.56
C GLY A 166 12.73 26.90 -5.91
N ASN A 167 11.84 26.85 -4.91
CA ASN A 167 10.67 25.98 -4.92
C ASN A 167 9.65 26.32 -6.02
N ALA A 168 9.35 27.61 -6.24
CA ALA A 168 8.35 28.01 -7.22
C ALA A 168 8.77 27.65 -8.66
N PRO A 169 10.00 27.96 -9.11
CA PRO A 169 10.52 27.46 -10.38
C PRO A 169 10.54 25.93 -10.48
N GLY A 170 10.93 25.22 -9.42
CA GLY A 170 10.86 23.76 -9.41
C GLY A 170 9.44 23.22 -9.60
N ALA A 171 8.43 23.88 -9.03
CA ALA A 171 7.04 23.51 -9.22
C ALA A 171 6.56 23.80 -10.64
N VAL A 172 6.98 24.93 -11.23
CA VAL A 172 6.72 25.28 -12.64
C VAL A 172 7.33 24.23 -13.57
N ALA A 173 8.60 23.87 -13.37
CA ALA A 173 9.29 22.85 -14.18
C ALA A 173 8.55 21.52 -14.19
N ASN A 174 8.16 21.01 -13.01
CA ASN A 174 7.39 19.77 -12.90
C ASN A 174 6.01 19.88 -13.57
N ARG A 175 5.34 21.04 -13.43
CA ARG A 175 4.03 21.26 -14.05
C ARG A 175 4.10 21.30 -15.57
N VAL A 176 5.06 22.04 -16.12
CA VAL A 176 5.30 22.14 -17.57
C VAL A 176 5.64 20.76 -18.15
N ALA A 177 6.54 20.01 -17.50
CA ALA A 177 6.89 18.66 -17.94
C ALA A 177 5.67 17.73 -18.00
N LEU A 178 4.80 17.77 -16.98
CA LEU A 178 3.59 16.96 -16.93
C LEU A 178 2.61 17.33 -18.06
N GLU A 179 2.30 18.62 -18.22
CA GLU A 179 1.36 19.08 -19.25
C GLU A 179 1.86 18.80 -20.66
N ALA A 180 3.17 18.96 -20.91
CA ALA A 180 3.78 18.58 -22.19
C ALA A 180 3.64 17.08 -22.47
N CYS A 181 3.87 16.21 -21.48
CA CYS A 181 3.70 14.77 -21.62
C CYS A 181 2.24 14.38 -21.88
N VAL A 182 1.28 14.98 -21.14
CA VAL A 182 -0.15 14.70 -21.31
C VAL A 182 -0.61 15.18 -22.69
N GLN A 183 -0.22 16.38 -23.12
CA GLN A 183 -0.53 16.88 -24.46
C GLN A 183 0.01 15.94 -25.53
N ALA A 184 1.31 15.62 -25.49
CA ALA A 184 1.95 14.75 -26.46
C ALA A 184 1.29 13.37 -26.54
N ARG A 185 0.96 12.77 -25.39
CA ARG A 185 0.22 11.49 -25.33
C ARG A 185 -1.15 11.61 -26.00
N ASN A 186 -1.89 12.67 -25.71
CA ASN A 186 -3.23 12.89 -26.25
C ASN A 186 -3.20 13.20 -27.77
N GLU A 187 -2.08 13.73 -28.27
CA GLU A 187 -1.80 13.90 -29.71
C GLU A 187 -1.31 12.60 -30.39
N GLY A 188 -1.17 11.50 -29.64
CA GLY A 188 -0.81 10.19 -30.17
C GLY A 188 0.69 9.90 -30.21
N ARG A 189 1.53 10.72 -29.56
CA ARG A 189 2.98 10.47 -29.45
C ARG A 189 3.27 9.35 -28.47
N ASP A 190 4.33 8.58 -28.75
CA ASP A 190 4.75 7.47 -27.89
C ASP A 190 5.69 7.99 -26.79
N LEU A 191 5.18 8.15 -25.56
CA LEU A 191 5.96 8.63 -24.43
C LEU A 191 7.17 7.75 -24.09
N ALA A 192 7.11 6.44 -24.36
CA ALA A 192 8.21 5.53 -24.06
C ALA A 192 9.39 5.73 -25.02
N ARG A 193 9.13 6.20 -26.24
CA ARG A 193 10.15 6.42 -27.28
C ARG A 193 10.55 7.88 -27.42
N GLU A 194 9.59 8.78 -27.32
CA GLU A 194 9.73 10.22 -27.62
C GLU A 194 9.80 11.09 -26.36
N GLY A 195 9.67 10.50 -25.16
CA GLY A 195 9.58 11.24 -23.90
C GLY A 195 10.69 12.27 -23.68
N ASN A 196 11.95 11.91 -23.99
CA ASN A 196 13.08 12.82 -23.85
C ASN A 196 12.99 14.01 -24.81
N ASP A 197 12.50 13.80 -26.03
CA ASP A 197 12.39 14.85 -27.03
C ASP A 197 11.23 15.80 -26.71
N ILE A 198 10.11 15.27 -26.20
CA ILE A 198 9.00 16.07 -25.66
C ILE A 198 9.49 17.04 -24.57
N LEU A 199 10.29 16.55 -23.62
CA LEU A 199 10.84 17.40 -22.56
C LEU A 199 11.81 18.43 -23.12
N ARG A 200 12.70 18.06 -24.05
CA ARG A 200 13.63 18.99 -24.70
C ARG A 200 12.90 20.06 -25.52
N GLU A 201 11.80 19.72 -26.17
CA GLU A 201 10.94 20.67 -26.88
C GLU A 201 10.30 21.66 -25.92
N ALA A 202 9.77 21.18 -24.79
CA ALA A 202 9.22 22.03 -23.74
C ALA A 202 10.28 22.94 -23.09
N SER A 203 11.50 22.44 -22.88
CA SER A 203 12.63 23.23 -22.35
C SER A 203 13.03 24.41 -23.25
N LYS A 204 12.69 24.42 -24.55
CA LYS A 204 13.00 25.56 -25.44
C LYS A 204 12.23 26.82 -25.06
N TRP A 205 11.06 26.68 -24.41
CA TRP A 205 10.20 27.81 -24.05
C TRP A 205 9.92 27.92 -22.55
N SER A 206 10.27 26.92 -21.73
CA SER A 206 10.29 27.03 -20.26
C SER A 206 11.74 26.98 -19.73
N PRO A 207 12.30 28.13 -19.31
CA PRO A 207 13.61 28.19 -18.70
C PRO A 207 13.73 27.37 -17.40
N GLU A 208 12.66 27.32 -16.59
CA GLU A 208 12.62 26.51 -15.37
C GLU A 208 12.76 25.02 -15.68
N LEU A 209 12.04 24.53 -16.71
CA LEU A 209 12.19 23.15 -17.14
C LEU A 209 13.59 22.90 -17.73
N ALA A 210 14.17 23.85 -18.47
CA ALA A 210 15.51 23.70 -19.02
C ALA A 210 16.57 23.49 -17.92
N ASP A 211 16.55 24.31 -16.88
CA ASP A 211 17.50 24.19 -15.76
C ASP A 211 17.24 22.91 -14.95
N ALA A 212 15.98 22.54 -14.70
CA ALA A 212 15.64 21.27 -14.07
C ALA A 212 16.18 20.07 -14.86
N CYS A 213 16.04 20.09 -16.18
CA CYS A 213 16.55 19.08 -17.08
C CYS A 213 18.08 18.98 -16.99
N GLU A 214 18.80 20.10 -16.98
CA GLU A 214 20.26 20.11 -16.89
C GLU A 214 20.76 19.57 -15.55
N VAL A 215 20.10 19.93 -14.44
CA VAL A 215 20.50 19.51 -13.08
C VAL A 215 20.42 18.00 -12.88
N TRP A 216 19.42 17.34 -13.46
CA TRP A 216 19.14 15.92 -13.19
C TRP A 216 19.34 14.97 -14.37
N LYS A 217 19.97 15.42 -15.48
CA LYS A 217 20.11 14.61 -16.70
C LYS A 217 20.86 13.29 -16.54
N GLU A 218 21.82 13.22 -15.62
CA GLU A 218 22.64 12.02 -15.38
C GLU A 218 22.12 11.15 -14.21
N ILE A 219 21.01 11.54 -13.58
CA ILE A 219 20.53 10.84 -12.37
C ILE A 219 19.53 9.75 -12.77
N THR A 220 19.93 8.49 -12.59
CA THR A 220 19.06 7.33 -12.68
C THR A 220 19.24 6.41 -11.46
N PHE A 221 18.26 5.54 -11.22
CA PHE A 221 18.28 4.57 -10.13
C PHE A 221 18.12 3.15 -10.67
N ASP A 222 19.19 2.63 -11.27
CA ASP A 222 19.20 1.30 -11.88
C ASP A 222 19.89 0.31 -10.95
N PHE A 223 19.07 -0.47 -10.24
CA PHE A 223 19.53 -1.52 -9.32
C PHE A 223 18.74 -2.80 -9.57
N ASP A 224 19.42 -3.95 -9.48
CA ASP A 224 18.76 -5.24 -9.57
C ASP A 224 17.70 -5.37 -8.45
N PRO A 225 16.45 -5.71 -8.78
CA PRO A 225 15.48 -6.15 -7.79
C PRO A 225 16.05 -7.35 -7.02
N LEU A 226 15.64 -7.54 -5.77
CA LEU A 226 16.11 -8.69 -4.99
C LEU A 226 15.86 -10.02 -5.72
N GLU A 227 16.95 -10.64 -6.19
CA GLU A 227 16.98 -11.98 -6.76
C GLU A 227 17.13 -13.06 -5.69
N HIS A 228 16.68 -14.27 -6.04
CA HIS A 228 16.67 -15.46 -5.20
C HIS A 228 18.05 -15.80 -4.64
N ARG A 229 18.28 -15.51 -3.36
CA ARG A 229 19.26 -16.25 -2.55
C ARG A 229 18.61 -16.85 -1.31
N CYS A 230 17.63 -17.72 -1.53
CA CYS A 230 17.38 -18.80 -0.59
C CYS A 230 18.17 -20.02 -1.06
N GLY A 231 19.50 -19.97 -0.88
CA GLY A 231 20.30 -21.19 -0.85
C GLY A 231 20.09 -21.81 0.53
N LEU A 232 19.43 -22.97 0.58
CA LEU A 232 19.54 -23.84 1.75
C LEU A 232 21.02 -24.20 1.89
N SER A 233 21.73 -23.60 2.83
CA SER A 233 23.00 -24.15 3.28
C SER A 233 22.68 -25.48 3.98
N LYS A 234 22.90 -26.61 3.30
CA LYS A 234 23.01 -27.90 3.97
C LYS A 234 24.21 -27.81 4.91
N SER A 235 23.96 -27.57 6.19
CA SER A 235 24.88 -27.92 7.26
C SER A 235 24.27 -29.07 8.04
N MET A 236 24.64 -30.30 7.66
CA MET A 236 25.11 -31.30 8.61
C MET A 236 25.60 -32.50 7.81
N ASP A 237 26.90 -32.71 7.94
CA ASP A 237 27.59 -33.94 7.60
C ASP A 237 26.92 -35.14 8.25
N SER A 238 27.04 -36.27 7.55
CA SER A 238 26.99 -37.65 8.03
C SER A 238 25.77 -38.09 8.83
N LEU A 239 24.98 -38.97 8.23
CA LEU A 239 24.71 -40.31 8.76
C LEU A 239 23.98 -41.11 7.68
N ASP A 240 24.75 -41.61 6.72
CA ASP A 240 24.33 -42.81 5.99
C ASP A 240 24.53 -44.03 6.90
N ALA A 241 23.61 -44.98 6.73
CA ALA A 241 23.61 -46.37 7.20
C ALA A 241 23.12 -46.64 8.63
N LEU A 242 21.87 -47.13 8.70
CA LEU A 242 21.38 -48.33 9.40
C LEU A 242 19.86 -48.35 9.12
N GLY A 243 19.31 -49.13 8.19
CA GLY A 243 19.26 -50.59 8.20
C GLY A 243 17.80 -51.01 8.37
N HIS A 244 17.21 -51.62 7.33
CA HIS A 244 15.86 -52.19 7.38
C HIS A 244 15.72 -53.21 8.52
N THR A 245 14.69 -53.11 9.35
CA THR A 245 14.03 -54.28 9.97
C THR A 245 12.53 -54.02 10.17
N SER A 246 11.77 -55.06 9.88
CA SER A 246 10.33 -55.24 9.98
C SER A 246 9.84 -55.43 11.43
N GLY A 247 8.62 -54.98 11.73
CA GLY A 247 7.69 -55.72 12.60
C GLY A 247 7.08 -54.99 13.81
N SER A 248 5.76 -55.18 13.94
CA SER A 248 4.87 -55.14 15.11
C SER A 248 4.21 -53.81 15.56
N GLU A 249 2.89 -53.78 15.31
CA GLU A 249 1.75 -53.53 16.22
C GLU A 249 1.60 -52.23 17.03
N GLU A 250 0.43 -51.60 16.80
CA GLU A 250 -0.32 -50.53 17.48
C GLU A 250 -0.32 -50.53 19.03
N PRO A 251 -0.72 -49.44 19.77
CA PRO A 251 -2.04 -48.82 19.58
C PRO A 251 -2.22 -47.31 19.82
N ILE A 252 -3.39 -46.87 19.33
CA ILE A 252 -4.10 -45.60 19.51
C ILE A 252 -4.29 -45.27 21.01
N LEU A 253 -3.93 -44.04 21.40
CA LEU A 253 -4.29 -43.46 22.71
C LEU A 253 -5.27 -42.31 22.52
N ASN A 254 -6.51 -42.53 22.98
CA ASN A 254 -7.50 -41.49 23.25
C ASN A 254 -7.19 -40.88 24.61
N ASP A 255 -6.85 -39.59 24.66
CA ASP A 255 -6.86 -38.82 25.91
C ASP A 255 -8.07 -37.88 25.93
N ALA A 256 -9.05 -38.27 26.75
CA ALA A 256 -10.09 -37.42 27.27
C ALA A 256 -9.55 -36.54 28.42
N GLU A 257 -10.28 -35.47 28.72
CA GLU A 257 -10.10 -34.51 29.83
C GLU A 257 -9.17 -33.31 29.61
N LYS A 258 -9.73 -32.23 29.04
CA LYS A 258 -9.61 -30.88 29.64
C LYS A 258 -10.96 -30.15 29.63
N LYS A 259 -11.45 -29.90 30.84
CA LYS A 259 -12.70 -29.17 31.15
C LYS A 259 -12.61 -27.72 30.71
N ILE A 260 -13.59 -27.25 29.94
CA ILE A 260 -13.86 -25.85 29.66
C ILE A 260 -14.84 -25.34 30.73
N PRO A 261 -14.59 -24.23 31.45
CA PRO A 261 -15.61 -23.62 32.28
C PRO A 261 -16.57 -22.79 31.43
N SER A 262 -17.88 -23.07 31.54
CA SER A 262 -18.96 -22.24 31.03
C SER A 262 -19.17 -21.02 31.92
N TRP A 263 -19.32 -19.84 31.33
CA TRP A 263 -19.93 -18.69 31.99
C TRP A 263 -21.10 -18.21 31.13
N ASP A 264 -22.30 -18.41 31.66
CA ASP A 264 -23.57 -17.97 31.10
C ASP A 264 -23.84 -16.48 31.37
N SER A 265 -24.41 -15.86 30.34
CA SER A 265 -25.44 -14.80 30.30
C SER A 265 -25.24 -13.50 31.09
N TYR A 266 -25.20 -12.37 30.36
CA TYR A 266 -26.02 -11.19 30.66
C TYR A 266 -26.49 -10.48 29.37
N SER A 267 -27.78 -10.69 29.08
CA SER A 267 -28.78 -9.81 28.46
C SER A 267 -28.44 -8.88 27.28
N PHE A 268 -28.99 -9.25 26.12
CA PHE A 268 -29.32 -8.37 25.00
C PHE A 268 -30.38 -7.33 25.40
N SER A 269 -30.19 -6.05 25.05
CA SER A 269 -31.32 -5.15 24.73
C SER A 269 -30.87 -3.95 23.90
N ASN A 270 -30.93 -4.11 22.58
CA ASN A 270 -31.40 -3.14 21.57
C ASN A 270 -30.76 -3.44 20.21
N MET A 271 -31.22 -4.52 19.57
CA MET A 271 -30.91 -4.77 18.17
C MET A 271 -32.20 -5.13 17.43
N ASN A 272 -33.14 -4.18 17.39
CA ASN A 272 -34.39 -4.30 16.62
C ASN A 272 -34.62 -3.09 15.68
N TYR A 273 -33.55 -2.48 15.17
CA TYR A 273 -33.66 -1.41 14.16
C TYR A 273 -32.73 -1.54 12.94
N LEU A 274 -32.04 -2.67 12.76
CA LEU A 274 -31.13 -2.88 11.61
C LEU A 274 -31.47 -4.10 10.73
N ASN A 275 -32.50 -4.88 11.07
CA ASN A 275 -32.86 -6.08 10.30
C ASN A 275 -33.90 -5.85 9.19
N SER A 276 -34.13 -4.61 8.73
CA SER A 276 -35.10 -4.36 7.65
C SER A 276 -34.52 -3.82 6.34
N LEU A 277 -33.20 -3.81 6.14
CA LEU A 277 -32.62 -3.21 4.93
C LEU A 277 -31.85 -4.14 4.00
N PHE A 278 -31.58 -5.40 4.37
CA PHE A 278 -30.98 -6.37 3.46
C PHE A 278 -31.51 -7.79 3.73
N ASP A 279 -32.61 -8.16 3.07
CA ASP A 279 -33.02 -9.57 2.93
C ASP A 279 -32.10 -10.24 1.91
N SER A 280 -30.95 -10.72 2.37
CA SER A 280 -29.97 -11.48 1.57
C SER A 280 -30.08 -12.98 1.86
N ARG A 281 -31.30 -13.52 1.78
CA ARG A 281 -31.52 -14.97 1.69
C ARG A 281 -31.13 -15.46 0.29
N ASN A 282 -29.82 -15.57 0.03
CA ASN A 282 -29.17 -16.52 -0.90
C ASN A 282 -27.69 -16.17 -1.17
N ILE A 283 -26.85 -16.09 -0.12
CA ILE A 283 -25.38 -16.09 -0.31
C ILE A 283 -24.79 -17.19 0.56
N TRP A 284 -24.63 -18.37 -0.03
CA TRP A 284 -23.87 -19.47 0.56
C TRP A 284 -22.37 -19.21 0.38
N SER A 285 -21.74 -18.66 1.42
CA SER A 285 -20.33 -18.85 1.84
C SER A 285 -19.67 -17.60 2.47
N PHE A 286 -20.39 -16.84 3.30
CA PHE A 286 -19.74 -15.94 4.25
C PHE A 286 -19.54 -16.65 5.58
N ILE A 287 -18.36 -17.25 5.76
CA ILE A 287 -17.87 -17.63 7.09
C ILE A 287 -16.88 -16.53 7.53
N SER A 288 -17.38 -15.57 8.30
CA SER A 288 -16.66 -14.63 9.20
C SER A 288 -15.65 -13.63 8.58
N ASP A 289 -15.98 -12.34 8.72
CA ASP A 289 -15.43 -11.12 8.08
C ASP A 289 -13.93 -10.76 8.27
N HIS A 290 -13.06 -11.61 8.82
CA HIS A 290 -11.70 -11.18 9.22
C HIS A 290 -10.56 -12.18 8.93
N THR A 291 -10.74 -13.11 7.98
CA THR A 291 -9.72 -14.14 7.70
C THR A 291 -9.18 -14.02 6.28
N PHE A 292 -7.86 -13.79 6.17
CA PHE A 292 -7.14 -13.93 4.90
C PHE A 292 -6.41 -15.27 4.87
N LEU A 293 -6.49 -15.97 3.73
CA LEU A 293 -5.72 -17.18 3.48
C LEU A 293 -4.38 -16.79 2.86
N VAL A 294 -3.28 -17.18 3.52
CA VAL A 294 -1.91 -17.01 3.03
C VAL A 294 -1.33 -18.39 2.75
N LEU A 295 -0.81 -18.58 1.53
CA LEU A 295 -0.16 -19.82 1.11
C LEU A 295 1.35 -19.68 1.28
N ASN A 296 2.00 -20.66 1.91
CA ASN A 296 3.46 -20.73 1.90
C ASN A 296 3.97 -21.40 0.61
N SER A 297 5.31 -21.41 0.44
CA SER A 297 5.98 -22.05 -0.69
C SER A 297 5.81 -23.57 -0.76
N ASN A 298 5.32 -24.20 0.30
CA ASN A 298 5.07 -25.63 0.38
C ASN A 298 3.61 -25.99 0.09
N GLY A 299 2.75 -25.00 -0.18
CA GLY A 299 1.32 -25.19 -0.41
C GLY A 299 0.47 -25.23 0.86
N ASP A 300 1.05 -25.02 2.03
CA ASP A 300 0.31 -24.97 3.28
C ASP A 300 -0.47 -23.65 3.38
N THR A 301 -1.73 -23.77 3.80
CA THR A 301 -2.64 -22.63 3.92
C THR A 301 -2.69 -22.17 5.38
N TYR A 302 -2.42 -20.90 5.61
CA TYR A 302 -2.48 -20.25 6.91
C TYR A 302 -3.64 -19.26 6.93
N SER A 303 -4.45 -19.32 7.98
CA SER A 303 -5.43 -18.29 8.29
C SER A 303 -4.77 -17.18 9.10
N VAL A 304 -4.72 -15.97 8.55
CA VAL A 304 -4.32 -14.78 9.30
C VAL A 304 -5.60 -14.14 9.86
N TYR A 305 -5.72 -14.19 11.18
CA TYR A 305 -6.81 -13.59 11.95
C TYR A 305 -6.40 -12.22 12.48
N PHE A 306 -7.15 -11.18 12.13
CA PHE A 306 -7.01 -9.86 12.77
C PHE A 306 -8.09 -9.71 13.84
N SER A 307 -7.73 -9.90 15.10
CA SER A 307 -8.61 -9.57 16.23
C SER A 307 -8.67 -8.05 16.40
N ILE A 308 -9.84 -7.46 16.19
CA ILE A 308 -10.07 -6.01 16.40
C ILE A 308 -10.38 -5.70 17.87
N GLU A 309 -10.48 -6.69 18.74
CA GLU A 309 -10.73 -6.49 20.17
C GLU A 309 -9.52 -6.90 21.02
N ASN A 310 -8.71 -5.91 21.42
CA ASN A 310 -8.36 -5.68 22.82
C ASN A 310 -7.53 -4.39 23.01
N PRO A 311 -7.84 -3.57 24.03
CA PRO A 311 -7.03 -2.45 24.47
C PRO A 311 -5.87 -2.94 25.35
N LEU A 312 -4.82 -2.12 25.45
CA LEU A 312 -3.59 -2.25 26.27
C LEU A 312 -2.38 -2.79 25.48
N PHE A 313 -1.40 -1.92 25.22
CA PHE A 313 -0.07 -2.02 25.80
C PHE A 313 0.75 -0.74 25.54
N ASP A 314 1.43 -0.30 26.59
CA ASP A 314 2.22 0.92 26.72
C ASP A 314 3.68 0.59 26.42
N ILE A 315 4.34 1.27 25.48
CA ILE A 315 5.81 1.20 25.29
C ILE A 315 6.39 2.58 24.99
N SER A 316 7.45 2.84 25.75
CA SER A 316 8.20 4.07 26.01
C SER A 316 8.92 4.72 24.83
N ASN A 317 9.05 6.05 24.95
CA ASN A 317 9.82 6.99 24.14
C ASN A 317 11.20 6.50 23.67
N ALA A 318 11.49 6.68 22.38
CA ALA A 318 12.82 7.08 21.87
C ALA A 318 12.74 7.67 20.45
N MET A 319 13.28 8.89 20.30
CA MET A 319 13.81 9.60 19.10
C MET A 319 13.48 9.03 17.71
N LEU A 320 12.66 9.64 16.84
CA LEU A 320 12.69 10.95 16.16
C LEU A 320 13.84 11.12 15.14
N VAL A 321 13.55 10.82 13.86
CA VAL A 321 14.15 11.46 12.67
C VAL A 321 13.03 11.67 11.64
N LEU A 322 12.84 12.92 11.24
CA LEU A 322 11.83 13.40 10.28
C LEU A 322 12.33 13.21 8.84
N PHE A 323 11.48 12.65 7.96
CA PHE A 323 11.43 12.91 6.53
C PHE A 323 9.99 13.27 6.17
#